data_AF-A0A957BZC7-F1
#
_entry.id   AF-A0A957BZC7-F1
#
_cell.length_a   1.000
_cell.length_b   1.000
_cell.length_c   1.000
_cell.angle_alpha   90.00
_cell.angle_beta   90.00
_cell.angle_gamma   90.00
#
_symmetry.space_group_name_H-M   'P 1'
#
loop_
_entity.id
_entity.type
_entity.pdbx_description
1 polymer ?
#
loop_
_entity_poly.entity_id
_entity_poly.type
_entity_poly.pdbx_seq_one_letter_code
_entity_poly.pdbx_strand_id
1 'polypeptide(L)'
;RPDISEPGSGAPVQLDTPLLLGGLGALGDLELHREIAATHGSTTLEDLATHFAGRLTILSMATRGDESIEQAVLRLQSEAVKAVTNGTECLLLDDTVAALGDGLWIDPLLLTAAIDRELRKANATPNLRRRVGIVVRSGSLRDLHDIALCVSLGANALLPYAIYAVALGIAPKGSRVQLEDEHILNILNRTMSTLTKGLQKVTSTIGCHELRGYGHSFSSIGLSKSVAAIFGTPNYFGSDGRGLTWTALLDDAEKRRAEVRGELRARLENPDRFFPKMWKKAESVAQGEMEWEEYTQEVETLEKKIPVSIRHLIGIQKAEEHKQIPPEKVDISVGNHDLPLLISAMSFGSQGELAYRTYAEAAKLLNIICMNGEGGELPDMMGKYKKWRGQQIASARFGVNIGFLNSADFLEIKIGQGAKPGEGGHLPGHKVTEQVAESRHTTPGVD
;
A
#
# COMPACT_ATOMS: atom_id res chain seq x y z
N ARG A 1 22.77 -13.21 12.53
CA ARG A 1 23.26 -12.30 13.55
C ARG A 1 24.33 -13.07 14.32
N PRO A 2 25.51 -12.46 14.57
CA PRO A 2 26.43 -12.98 15.57
C PRO A 2 25.68 -13.21 16.88
N ASP A 3 26.18 -14.12 17.69
CA ASP A 3 25.61 -14.32 19.01
C ASP A 3 25.71 -13.01 19.79
N ILE A 4 24.64 -12.59 20.46
CA ILE A 4 24.64 -11.39 21.30
C ILE A 4 25.68 -11.55 22.43
N SER A 5 26.12 -12.79 22.70
CA SER A 5 27.14 -13.13 23.67
C SER A 5 28.57 -13.25 23.14
N GLU A 6 28.86 -13.03 21.85
CA GLU A 6 30.24 -13.11 21.35
C GLU A 6 31.10 -11.92 21.83
N PRO A 7 32.16 -12.13 22.63
CA PRO A 7 33.01 -11.06 23.11
C PRO A 7 33.86 -10.51 21.95
N GLY A 8 33.64 -9.24 21.57
CA GLY A 8 34.48 -8.53 20.59
C GLY A 8 33.74 -7.88 19.42
N SER A 9 32.49 -8.28 19.14
CA SER A 9 31.60 -7.46 18.28
C SER A 9 31.03 -6.32 19.11
N GLY A 10 31.05 -5.09 18.59
CA GLY A 10 30.41 -3.95 19.28
C GLY A 10 28.98 -4.28 19.69
N ALA A 11 28.51 -3.73 20.83
CA ALA A 11 27.16 -4.01 21.32
C ALA A 11 26.12 -3.75 20.21
N PRO A 12 25.15 -4.66 20.01
CA PRO A 12 24.13 -4.47 18.99
C PRO A 12 23.28 -3.23 19.31
N VAL A 13 22.90 -2.49 18.28
CA VAL A 13 21.91 -1.42 18.42
C VAL A 13 20.52 -2.05 18.35
N GLN A 14 19.75 -1.90 19.42
CA GLN A 14 18.35 -2.31 19.49
C GLN A 14 17.47 -1.08 19.30
N LEU A 15 16.45 -1.23 18.44
CA LEU A 15 15.45 -0.19 18.17
C LEU A 15 14.06 -0.80 18.36
N ASP A 16 13.17 -0.10 19.05
CA ASP A 16 11.77 -0.46 19.21
C ASP A 16 10.92 -0.07 17.99
N THR A 17 11.43 0.87 17.19
CA THR A 17 10.89 1.29 15.89
C THR A 17 12.02 1.38 14.86
N PRO A 18 11.80 1.01 13.59
CA PRO A 18 12.85 1.14 12.56
C PRO A 18 13.12 2.60 12.17
N LEU A 19 12.37 3.57 12.69
CA LEU A 19 12.43 4.97 12.28
C LEU A 19 13.52 5.73 13.03
N LEU A 20 14.47 6.32 12.33
CA LEU A 20 15.52 7.18 12.88
C LEU A 20 15.13 8.66 12.78
N LEU A 21 15.82 9.50 13.55
CA LEU A 21 15.78 10.97 13.44
C LEU A 21 17.15 11.54 13.00
N GLY A 22 17.24 12.86 12.85
CA GLY A 22 18.48 13.54 12.46
C GLY A 22 18.70 13.57 10.96
N GLY A 23 19.97 13.64 10.54
CA GLY A 23 20.42 13.58 9.15
C GLY A 23 20.01 14.77 8.27
N LEU A 24 19.34 15.78 8.82
CA LEU A 24 19.00 17.03 8.14
C LEU A 24 18.80 18.15 9.18
N GLY A 25 19.74 19.09 9.28
CA GLY A 25 19.69 20.17 10.27
C GLY A 25 18.46 21.09 10.15
N ALA A 26 17.78 21.09 9.00
CA ALA A 26 16.51 21.81 8.84
C ALA A 26 15.34 21.21 9.65
N LEU A 27 15.48 19.98 10.18
CA LEU A 27 14.45 19.30 10.97
C LEU A 27 14.46 19.67 12.46
N GLY A 28 15.38 20.53 12.89
CA GLY A 28 15.57 20.91 14.30
C GLY A 28 16.98 20.57 14.82
N ASP A 29 17.24 20.96 16.06
CA ASP A 29 18.50 20.68 16.73
C ASP A 29 18.69 19.19 17.03
N LEU A 30 19.95 18.74 17.07
CA LEU A 30 20.28 17.33 17.29
C LEU A 30 19.91 16.85 18.69
N GLU A 31 20.03 17.69 19.73
CA GLU A 31 19.62 17.30 21.09
C GLU A 31 18.11 17.06 21.17
N LEU A 32 17.33 17.87 20.45
CA LEU A 32 15.89 17.69 20.35
C LEU A 32 15.55 16.35 19.66
N HIS A 33 16.26 16.01 18.59
CA HIS A 33 16.10 14.71 17.92
C HIS A 33 16.50 13.54 18.83
N ARG A 34 17.54 13.69 19.67
CA ARG A 34 17.93 12.69 20.66
C ARG A 34 16.82 12.46 21.69
N GLU A 35 16.20 13.53 22.18
CA GLU A 35 15.08 13.45 23.13
C GLU A 35 13.87 12.69 22.54
N ILE A 36 13.48 13.04 21.31
CA ILE A 36 12.37 12.38 20.61
C ILE A 36 12.72 10.91 20.33
N ALA A 37 13.94 10.63 19.87
CA ALA A 37 14.39 9.28 19.56
C ALA A 37 14.34 8.38 20.81
N ALA A 38 14.81 8.88 21.96
CA ALA A 38 14.77 8.16 23.23
C ALA A 38 13.33 7.81 23.65
N THR A 39 12.38 8.73 23.46
CA THR A 39 10.95 8.51 23.76
C THR A 39 10.35 7.34 22.96
N HIS A 40 10.87 7.09 21.76
CA HIS A 40 10.40 6.05 20.86
C HIS A 40 11.26 4.78 20.84
N GLY A 41 12.25 4.65 21.73
CA GLY A 41 13.20 3.53 21.71
C GLY A 41 14.00 3.47 20.40
N SER A 42 14.34 4.64 19.85
CA SER A 42 15.10 4.79 18.61
C SER A 42 16.41 5.56 18.86
N THR A 43 17.09 5.96 17.78
CA THR A 43 18.32 6.76 17.80
C THR A 43 18.36 7.76 16.64
N THR A 44 19.37 8.64 16.65
CA THR A 44 19.64 9.57 15.55
C THR A 44 20.62 8.94 14.56
N LEU A 45 20.62 9.41 13.31
CA LEU A 45 21.61 8.97 12.33
C LEU A 45 23.05 9.31 12.77
N GLU A 46 23.23 10.45 13.42
CA GLU A 46 24.50 10.94 13.94
C GLU A 46 25.06 10.05 15.06
N ASP A 47 24.22 9.65 16.01
CA ASP A 47 24.61 8.73 17.09
C ASP A 47 24.88 7.32 16.54
N LEU A 48 24.09 6.89 15.56
CA LEU A 48 24.33 5.62 14.86
C LEU A 48 25.68 5.64 14.12
N ALA A 49 26.00 6.73 13.43
CA ALA A 49 27.28 6.90 12.75
C ALA A 49 28.45 6.93 13.73
N THR A 50 28.26 7.52 14.91
CA THR A 50 29.24 7.51 16.00
C THR A 50 29.44 6.10 16.55
N HIS A 51 28.35 5.36 16.80
CA HIS A 51 28.41 3.97 17.28
C HIS A 51 29.13 3.02 16.30
N PHE A 52 28.94 3.24 15.00
CA PHE A 52 29.59 2.47 13.93
C PHE A 52 30.82 3.18 13.36
N ALA A 53 31.46 4.09 14.08
CA ALA A 53 32.67 4.77 13.61
C ALA A 53 33.74 3.76 13.16
N GLY A 54 34.27 3.94 11.94
CA GLY A 54 35.21 3.01 11.30
C GLY A 54 34.62 1.69 10.77
N ARG A 55 33.32 1.42 11.04
CA ARG A 55 32.56 0.24 10.59
C ARG A 55 31.28 0.60 9.81
N LEU A 56 31.05 1.89 9.57
CA LEU A 56 29.98 2.42 8.73
C LEU A 56 30.52 2.64 7.31
N THR A 57 29.75 2.22 6.30
CA THR A 57 30.00 2.57 4.91
C THR A 57 28.76 3.21 4.31
N ILE A 58 28.95 4.37 3.68
CA ILE A 58 27.89 5.10 2.98
C ILE A 58 27.93 4.72 1.50
N LEU A 59 26.81 4.28 0.97
CA LEU A 59 26.60 4.00 -0.45
C LEU A 59 25.60 5.00 -1.00
N SER A 60 26.05 5.83 -1.94
CA SER A 60 25.17 6.79 -2.60
C SER A 60 24.22 6.10 -3.57
N MET A 61 22.91 6.29 -3.39
CA MET A 61 21.83 5.75 -4.22
C MET A 61 21.65 6.54 -5.51
N ALA A 62 22.74 6.65 -6.28
CA ALA A 62 22.77 7.39 -7.53
C ALA A 62 23.70 6.72 -8.54
N THR A 63 23.46 7.02 -9.82
CA THR A 63 24.41 6.68 -10.89
C THR A 63 25.68 7.52 -10.81
N ARG A 64 26.78 7.00 -11.37
CA ARG A 64 28.06 7.69 -11.58
C ARG A 64 28.37 7.78 -13.08
N GLY A 65 28.71 8.98 -13.54
CA GLY A 65 29.02 9.20 -14.97
C GLY A 65 27.85 8.78 -15.86
N ASP A 66 28.17 8.04 -16.93
CA ASP A 66 27.20 7.60 -17.94
C ASP A 66 26.68 6.17 -17.71
N GLU A 67 26.81 5.62 -16.50
CA GLU A 67 26.27 4.30 -16.20
C GLU A 67 24.73 4.29 -16.22
N SER A 68 24.15 3.22 -16.75
CA SER A 68 22.71 2.95 -16.64
C SER A 68 22.29 2.64 -15.20
N ILE A 69 20.98 2.74 -14.91
CA ILE A 69 20.42 2.33 -13.61
C ILE A 69 20.78 0.88 -13.26
N GLU A 70 20.71 -0.03 -14.23
CA GLU A 70 21.04 -1.44 -14.02
C GLU A 70 22.52 -1.65 -13.66
N GLN A 71 23.43 -0.96 -14.36
CA GLN A 71 24.86 -0.99 -14.04
C GLN A 71 25.16 -0.41 -12.66
N ALA A 72 24.49 0.69 -12.28
CA ALA A 72 24.64 1.29 -10.96
C ALA A 72 24.19 0.35 -9.85
N VAL A 73 23.08 -0.37 -10.04
CA VAL A 73 22.61 -1.41 -9.09
C VAL A 73 23.65 -2.52 -8.94
N LEU A 74 24.19 -3.05 -10.04
CA LEU A 74 25.23 -4.10 -10.01
C LEU A 74 26.52 -3.61 -9.32
N ARG A 75 26.92 -2.36 -9.59
CA ARG A 75 28.07 -1.72 -8.94
C ARG A 75 27.84 -1.60 -7.43
N LEU A 76 26.69 -1.08 -7.01
CA LEU A 76 26.36 -0.88 -5.59
C LEU A 76 26.22 -2.21 -4.83
N GLN A 77 25.69 -3.25 -5.47
CA GLN A 77 25.71 -4.61 -4.93
C GLN A 77 27.15 -5.08 -4.66
N SER A 78 28.04 -4.90 -5.64
CA SER A 78 29.46 -5.27 -5.51
C SER A 78 30.19 -4.45 -4.45
N GLU A 79 29.95 -3.14 -4.38
CA GLU A 79 30.48 -2.24 -3.35
C GLU A 79 30.02 -2.66 -1.94
N ALA A 80 28.74 -3.01 -1.78
CA ALA A 80 28.19 -3.48 -0.52
C ALA A 80 28.84 -4.81 -0.06
N VAL A 81 28.96 -5.80 -0.95
CA VAL A 81 29.62 -7.08 -0.65
C VAL A 81 31.07 -6.85 -0.22
N LYS A 82 31.80 -6.01 -0.96
CA LYS A 82 33.20 -5.68 -0.65
C LYS A 82 33.33 -4.98 0.70
N ALA A 83 32.47 -4.00 0.98
CA ALA A 83 32.47 -3.27 2.25
C ALA A 83 32.25 -4.22 3.44
N VAL A 84 31.21 -5.06 3.38
CA VAL A 84 30.89 -6.00 4.47
C VAL A 84 31.97 -7.08 4.63
N THR A 85 32.59 -7.51 3.53
CA THR A 85 33.75 -8.42 3.59
C THR A 85 34.92 -7.78 4.33
N ASN A 86 35.12 -6.48 4.15
CA ASN A 86 36.17 -5.69 4.78
C ASN A 86 35.85 -5.21 6.22
N GLY A 87 34.75 -5.67 6.82
CA GLY A 87 34.42 -5.39 8.22
C GLY A 87 33.37 -4.30 8.44
N THR A 88 32.70 -3.82 7.39
CA THR A 88 31.53 -2.94 7.55
C THR A 88 30.39 -3.68 8.27
N GLU A 89 29.89 -3.08 9.35
CA GLU A 89 28.78 -3.60 10.16
C GLU A 89 27.50 -2.77 9.99
N CYS A 90 27.60 -1.57 9.42
CA CYS A 90 26.45 -0.74 9.05
C CYS A 90 26.63 -0.20 7.63
N LEU A 91 25.66 -0.46 6.76
CA LEU A 91 25.55 0.15 5.43
C LEU A 91 24.49 1.26 5.50
N LEU A 92 24.88 2.48 5.16
CA LEU A 92 23.94 3.59 4.97
C LEU A 92 23.72 3.81 3.47
N LEU A 93 22.50 3.57 3.00
CA LEU A 93 22.07 3.91 1.65
C LEU A 93 21.51 5.34 1.68
N ASP A 94 22.11 6.24 0.90
CA ASP A 94 21.86 7.68 0.96
C ASP A 94 21.55 8.29 -0.42
N ASP A 95 20.43 9.01 -0.55
CA ASP A 95 19.99 9.61 -1.81
C ASP A 95 20.37 11.09 -2.00
N THR A 96 21.25 11.67 -1.15
CA THR A 96 21.61 13.09 -1.23
C THR A 96 22.11 13.48 -2.62
N VAL A 97 22.97 12.67 -3.24
CA VAL A 97 23.53 12.95 -4.56
C VAL A 97 22.44 13.05 -5.63
N ALA A 98 21.44 12.17 -5.59
CA ALA A 98 20.29 12.24 -6.48
C ALA A 98 19.40 13.45 -6.16
N ALA A 99 19.19 13.75 -4.87
CA ALA A 99 18.40 14.89 -4.41
C ALA A 99 19.01 16.26 -4.77
N LEU A 100 20.33 16.33 -4.95
CA LEU A 100 21.05 17.51 -5.44
C LEU A 100 21.10 17.59 -6.98
N GLY A 101 20.65 16.55 -7.68
CA GLY A 101 20.71 16.48 -9.15
C GLY A 101 22.09 16.15 -9.71
N ASP A 102 23.00 15.63 -8.89
CA ASP A 102 24.39 15.29 -9.27
C ASP A 102 24.54 13.86 -9.81
N GLY A 103 23.46 13.07 -9.77
CA GLY A 103 23.37 11.74 -10.36
C GLY A 103 21.91 11.38 -10.68
N LEU A 104 21.68 10.27 -11.37
CA LEU A 104 20.32 9.79 -11.61
C LEU A 104 19.79 9.09 -10.36
N TRP A 105 18.51 9.33 -10.08
CA TRP A 105 17.81 8.70 -8.96
C TRP A 105 17.71 7.19 -9.15
N ILE A 106 18.06 6.44 -8.10
CA ILE A 106 17.82 5.00 -8.01
C ILE A 106 16.79 4.79 -6.91
N ASP A 107 15.72 4.05 -7.21
CA ASP A 107 14.67 3.75 -6.25
C ASP A 107 15.24 3.04 -5.00
N PRO A 108 14.97 3.56 -3.78
CA PRO A 108 15.54 3.01 -2.56
C PRO A 108 15.04 1.60 -2.25
N LEU A 109 13.81 1.24 -2.67
CA LEU A 109 13.26 -0.10 -2.48
C LEU A 109 13.98 -1.09 -3.38
N LEU A 110 14.14 -0.74 -4.66
CA LEU A 110 14.89 -1.52 -5.64
C LEU A 110 16.31 -1.81 -5.16
N LEU A 111 17.04 -0.76 -4.74
CA LEU A 111 18.43 -0.90 -4.32
C LEU A 111 18.57 -1.67 -3.00
N THR A 112 17.69 -1.42 -2.03
CA THR A 112 17.67 -2.17 -0.76
C THR A 112 17.48 -3.65 -1.03
N ALA A 113 16.50 -4.01 -1.87
CA ALA A 113 16.23 -5.39 -2.26
C ALA A 113 17.43 -6.03 -2.97
N ALA A 114 18.06 -5.31 -3.90
CA ALA A 114 19.22 -5.79 -4.64
C ALA A 114 20.41 -6.09 -3.72
N ILE A 115 20.72 -5.17 -2.80
CA ILE A 115 21.83 -5.32 -1.85
C ILE A 115 21.54 -6.44 -0.84
N ASP A 116 20.35 -6.46 -0.25
CA ASP A 116 19.92 -7.48 0.71
C ASP A 116 19.98 -8.89 0.09
N ARG A 117 19.52 -9.03 -1.15
CA ARG A 117 19.60 -10.29 -1.92
C ARG A 117 21.04 -10.69 -2.20
N GLU A 118 21.91 -9.77 -2.61
CA GLU A 118 23.29 -10.09 -2.95
C GLU A 118 24.10 -10.49 -1.71
N LEU A 119 23.94 -9.77 -0.60
CA LEU A 119 24.55 -10.12 0.68
C LEU A 119 24.09 -11.49 1.20
N ARG A 120 22.84 -11.89 0.93
CA ARG A 120 22.34 -13.25 1.25
C ARG A 120 22.94 -14.33 0.37
N LYS A 121 23.18 -14.04 -0.92
CA LYS A 121 23.76 -15.00 -1.87
C LYS A 121 25.28 -15.14 -1.74
N ALA A 122 25.95 -14.11 -1.22
CA ALA A 122 27.40 -14.11 -1.06
C ALA A 122 27.89 -15.36 -0.31
N ASN A 123 28.85 -16.07 -0.93
CA ASN A 123 29.40 -17.31 -0.40
C ASN A 123 30.43 -17.02 0.71
N ALA A 124 29.96 -16.60 1.87
CA ALA A 124 30.76 -16.33 3.07
C ALA A 124 30.19 -17.05 4.29
N THR A 125 31.07 -17.49 5.19
CA THR A 125 30.69 -18.09 6.48
C THR A 125 31.31 -17.29 7.62
N PRO A 126 30.51 -16.66 8.50
CA PRO A 126 29.05 -16.54 8.43
C PRO A 126 28.57 -15.66 7.26
N ASN A 127 27.33 -15.90 6.82
CA ASN A 127 26.70 -15.18 5.69
C ASN A 127 26.79 -13.65 5.85
N LEU A 128 27.13 -12.93 4.78
CA LEU A 128 27.39 -11.47 4.87
C LEU A 128 26.17 -10.68 5.35
N ARG A 129 24.96 -11.05 4.92
CA ARG A 129 23.74 -10.36 5.40
C ARG A 129 23.57 -10.45 6.92
N ARG A 130 24.09 -11.49 7.57
CA ARG A 130 24.02 -11.66 9.03
C ARG A 130 24.99 -10.76 9.80
N ARG A 131 25.95 -10.14 9.12
CA ARG A 131 27.06 -9.35 9.69
C ARG A 131 26.84 -7.84 9.63
N VAL A 132 25.77 -7.39 8.97
CA VAL A 132 25.57 -5.97 8.66
C VAL A 132 24.12 -5.53 8.88
N GLY A 133 23.94 -4.32 9.40
CA GLY A 133 22.67 -3.59 9.38
C GLY A 133 22.56 -2.72 8.12
N ILE A 134 21.39 -2.68 7.48
CA ILE A 134 21.13 -1.78 6.34
C ILE A 134 20.26 -0.62 6.83
N VAL A 135 20.75 0.60 6.69
CA VAL A 135 20.05 1.84 7.02
C VAL A 135 19.74 2.57 5.73
N VAL A 136 18.52 3.06 5.56
CA VAL A 136 18.12 3.81 4.36
C VAL A 136 17.71 5.21 4.74
N ARG A 137 18.47 6.20 4.30
CA ARG A 137 18.11 7.62 4.37
C ARG A 137 17.60 8.04 3.01
N SER A 138 16.31 8.38 2.93
CA SER A 138 15.73 8.77 1.65
C SER A 138 14.50 9.66 1.77
N GLY A 139 14.43 10.65 0.88
CA GLY A 139 13.24 11.48 0.67
C GLY A 139 12.20 10.81 -0.22
N SER A 140 12.53 9.67 -0.82
CA SER A 140 11.64 8.88 -1.67
C SER A 140 10.78 7.89 -0.89
N LEU A 141 11.01 7.74 0.43
CA LEU A 141 10.09 7.07 1.35
C LEU A 141 8.99 8.08 1.70
N ARG A 142 7.83 7.98 1.07
CA ARG A 142 6.81 9.05 1.06
C ARG A 142 5.59 8.73 1.93
N ASP A 143 5.36 7.46 2.18
CA ASP A 143 4.22 7.00 2.97
C ASP A 143 4.54 5.74 3.79
N LEU A 144 3.55 5.29 4.55
CA LEU A 144 3.66 4.10 5.39
C LEU A 144 3.95 2.83 4.58
N HIS A 145 3.46 2.74 3.34
CA HIS A 145 3.67 1.56 2.50
C HIS A 145 5.12 1.49 2.01
N ASP A 146 5.70 2.61 1.57
CA ASP A 146 7.14 2.70 1.22
C ASP A 146 8.01 2.24 2.41
N ILE A 147 7.69 2.69 3.63
CA ILE A 147 8.41 2.30 4.85
C ILE A 147 8.25 0.79 5.12
N ALA A 148 7.02 0.26 5.11
CA ALA A 148 6.76 -1.15 5.37
C ALA A 148 7.44 -2.06 4.34
N LEU A 149 7.42 -1.66 3.06
CA LEU A 149 8.06 -2.38 1.97
C LEU A 149 9.58 -2.31 2.09
N CYS A 150 10.17 -1.16 2.42
CA CYS A 150 11.62 -1.05 2.60
C CYS A 150 12.15 -1.97 3.71
N VAL A 151 11.42 -2.06 4.84
CA VAL A 151 11.74 -3.03 5.91
C VAL A 151 11.62 -4.47 5.41
N SER A 152 10.54 -4.79 4.69
CA SER A 152 10.31 -6.11 4.08
C SER A 152 11.46 -6.52 3.14
N LEU A 153 12.01 -5.55 2.41
CA LEU A 153 13.13 -5.71 1.48
C LEU A 153 14.50 -5.76 2.15
N GLY A 154 14.55 -5.70 3.48
CA GLY A 154 15.75 -5.97 4.26
C GLY A 154 16.37 -4.74 4.93
N ALA A 155 15.76 -3.56 4.89
CA ALA A 155 16.21 -2.44 5.72
C ALA A 155 16.01 -2.75 7.22
N ASN A 156 16.98 -2.35 8.03
CA ASN A 156 16.95 -2.47 9.49
C ASN A 156 16.52 -1.16 10.17
N ALA A 157 16.87 -0.02 9.57
CA ALA A 157 16.44 1.28 10.03
C ALA A 157 16.24 2.24 8.85
N LEU A 158 15.39 3.23 9.02
CA LEU A 158 14.92 4.14 7.97
C LEU A 158 14.92 5.57 8.48
N LEU A 159 15.45 6.49 7.70
CA LEU A 159 15.34 7.93 7.91
C LEU A 159 14.55 8.55 6.75
N PRO A 160 13.19 8.58 6.84
CA PRO A 160 12.33 9.16 5.80
C PRO A 160 12.26 10.69 5.94
N TYR A 161 13.39 11.37 5.72
CA TYR A 161 13.55 12.79 6.07
C TYR A 161 12.54 13.72 5.38
N ALA A 162 12.04 13.37 4.19
CA ALA A 162 11.03 14.17 3.50
C ALA A 162 9.66 14.13 4.18
N ILE A 163 9.28 12.99 4.79
CA ILE A 163 8.03 12.91 5.58
C ILE A 163 8.12 13.87 6.77
N TYR A 164 9.25 13.91 7.46
CA TYR A 164 9.47 14.82 8.59
C TYR A 164 9.46 16.29 8.14
N ALA A 165 10.12 16.59 7.02
CA ALA A 165 10.13 17.93 6.45
C ALA A 165 8.71 18.41 6.05
N VAL A 166 7.89 17.53 5.47
CA VAL A 166 6.49 17.84 5.13
C VAL A 166 5.63 17.98 6.38
N ALA A 167 5.80 17.11 7.38
CA ALA A 167 5.05 17.17 8.64
C ALA A 167 5.31 18.49 9.40
N LEU A 168 6.55 18.97 9.38
CA LEU A 168 6.96 20.26 9.94
C LEU A 168 6.57 21.46 9.06
N GLY A 169 6.02 21.25 7.85
CA GLY A 169 5.65 22.34 6.95
C GLY A 169 6.84 23.11 6.37
N ILE A 170 8.03 22.51 6.35
CA ILE A 170 9.24 23.11 5.74
C ILE A 170 9.47 22.64 4.29
N ALA A 171 8.69 21.68 3.81
CA ALA A 171 8.67 21.21 2.42
C ALA A 171 7.23 21.17 1.88
N PRO A 172 7.01 21.36 0.55
CA PRO A 172 8.01 21.64 -0.49
C PRO A 172 8.46 23.10 -0.54
N LYS A 173 7.82 24.01 0.22
CA LYS A 173 8.23 25.40 0.35
C LYS A 173 8.64 25.63 1.80
N GLY A 174 9.85 26.13 2.01
CA GLY A 174 10.36 26.46 3.34
C GLY A 174 9.43 27.42 4.08
N SER A 175 9.19 27.15 5.36
CA SER A 175 8.58 28.14 6.25
C SER A 175 9.50 29.35 6.33
N ARG A 176 8.94 30.57 6.23
CA ARG A 176 9.67 31.82 6.48
C ARG A 176 9.91 32.07 7.97
N VAL A 177 9.30 31.25 8.83
CA VAL A 177 9.35 31.35 10.29
C VAL A 177 10.08 30.13 10.82
N GLN A 178 11.09 30.36 11.66
CA GLN A 178 11.74 29.30 12.41
C GLN A 178 10.73 28.68 13.37
N LEU A 179 10.60 27.35 13.31
CA LEU A 179 9.70 26.62 14.21
C LEU A 179 10.30 26.61 15.62
N GLU A 180 9.45 26.79 16.62
CA GLU A 180 9.84 26.65 18.03
C GLU A 180 10.09 25.18 18.37
N ASP A 181 11.05 24.91 19.26
CA ASP A 181 11.46 23.54 19.62
C ASP A 181 10.29 22.70 20.15
N GLU A 182 9.40 23.30 20.96
CA GLU A 182 8.20 22.62 21.47
C GLU A 182 7.26 22.18 20.32
N HIS A 183 7.16 22.99 19.26
CA HIS A 183 6.36 22.64 18.09
C HIS A 183 6.98 21.48 17.32
N ILE A 184 8.30 21.53 17.09
CA ILE A 184 9.04 20.45 16.41
C ILE A 184 8.91 19.14 17.20
N LEU A 185 9.12 19.18 18.51
CA LEU A 185 9.00 18.05 19.42
C LEU A 185 7.62 17.39 19.31
N ASN A 186 6.56 18.20 19.39
CA ASN A 186 5.18 17.71 19.31
C ASN A 186 4.87 17.05 17.95
N ILE A 187 5.26 17.68 16.85
CA ILE A 187 4.98 17.17 15.50
C ILE A 187 5.77 15.90 15.19
N LEU A 188 7.05 15.85 15.52
CA LEU A 188 7.89 14.68 15.24
C LEU A 188 7.50 13.48 16.12
N ASN A 189 7.21 13.68 17.42
CA ASN A 189 6.66 12.62 18.28
C ASN A 189 5.36 12.03 17.70
N ARG A 190 4.41 12.89 17.30
CA ARG A 190 3.16 12.44 16.67
C ARG A 190 3.40 11.71 15.36
N THR A 191 4.34 12.18 14.55
CA THR A 191 4.69 11.56 13.27
C THR A 191 5.30 10.17 13.50
N MET A 192 6.29 10.04 14.37
CA MET A 192 6.90 8.75 14.72
C MET A 192 5.90 7.78 15.35
N SER A 193 5.05 8.25 16.27
CA SER A 193 3.98 7.45 16.88
C SER A 193 3.01 6.93 15.82
N THR A 194 2.59 7.78 14.89
CA THR A 194 1.64 7.43 13.82
C THR A 194 2.23 6.41 12.85
N LEU A 195 3.46 6.62 12.39
CA LEU A 195 4.14 5.69 11.49
C LEU A 195 4.41 4.34 12.18
N THR A 196 4.82 4.35 13.43
CA THR A 196 5.08 3.12 14.21
C THR A 196 3.78 2.31 14.41
N LYS A 197 2.68 2.96 14.81
CA LYS A 197 1.36 2.30 14.89
C LYS A 197 0.88 1.81 13.53
N GLY A 198 1.16 2.57 12.47
CA GLY A 198 0.91 2.16 11.10
C GLY A 198 1.65 0.88 10.73
N LEU A 199 2.93 0.75 11.07
CA LEU A 199 3.71 -0.46 10.81
C LEU A 199 3.18 -1.66 11.60
N GLN A 200 2.80 -1.46 12.88
CA GLN A 200 2.13 -2.48 13.69
C GLN A 200 0.80 -2.93 13.06
N LYS A 201 0.05 -1.98 12.48
CA LYS A 201 -1.19 -2.28 11.77
C LYS A 201 -0.93 -3.09 10.50
N VAL A 202 0.03 -2.69 9.67
CA VAL A 202 0.39 -3.41 8.44
C VAL A 202 0.89 -4.82 8.75
N THR A 203 1.80 -4.97 9.71
CA THR A 203 2.35 -6.28 10.11
C THR A 203 1.28 -7.21 10.69
N SER A 204 0.31 -6.69 11.45
CA SER A 204 -0.77 -7.51 12.01
C SER A 204 -1.77 -8.03 10.97
N THR A 205 -1.88 -7.40 9.79
CA THR A 205 -2.77 -7.87 8.70
C THR A 205 -2.44 -9.28 8.20
N ILE A 206 -1.18 -9.70 8.35
CA ILE A 206 -0.71 -11.05 7.98
C ILE A 206 -0.43 -11.92 9.21
N GLY A 207 -0.87 -11.49 10.40
CA GLY A 207 -0.64 -12.19 11.66
C GLY A 207 0.81 -12.12 12.16
N CYS A 208 1.59 -11.13 11.72
CA CYS A 208 2.97 -10.96 12.17
C CYS A 208 3.03 -10.07 13.43
N HIS A 209 3.67 -10.56 14.48
CA HIS A 209 3.78 -9.87 15.78
C HIS A 209 5.16 -9.26 16.04
N GLU A 210 6.13 -9.49 15.15
CA GLU A 210 7.49 -9.00 15.29
C GLU A 210 8.03 -8.61 13.92
N LEU A 211 8.59 -7.39 13.81
CA LEU A 211 8.94 -6.78 12.53
C LEU A 211 10.02 -7.54 11.75
N ARG A 212 11.00 -8.16 12.41
CA ARG A 212 12.00 -9.03 11.77
C ARG A 212 11.37 -10.28 11.13
N GLY A 213 10.18 -10.68 11.57
CA GLY A 213 9.37 -11.75 11.00
C GLY A 213 8.50 -11.33 9.81
N TYR A 214 8.33 -10.04 9.52
CA TYR A 214 7.43 -9.54 8.45
C TYR A 214 7.81 -10.08 7.06
N GLY A 215 9.11 -10.29 6.82
CA GLY A 215 9.62 -11.01 5.65
C GLY A 215 9.20 -10.40 4.30
N HIS A 216 9.28 -11.18 3.22
CA HIS A 216 8.92 -10.80 1.84
C HIS A 216 7.42 -11.00 1.55
N SER A 217 6.56 -10.42 2.39
CA SER A 217 5.10 -10.60 2.32
C SER A 217 4.43 -9.62 1.35
N PHE A 218 4.86 -9.63 0.09
CA PHE A 218 4.31 -8.80 -0.97
C PHE A 218 4.40 -9.49 -2.34
N SER A 219 3.70 -8.94 -3.32
CA SER A 219 3.78 -9.35 -4.74
C SER A 219 3.74 -8.13 -5.63
N SER A 220 4.30 -8.24 -6.83
CA SER A 220 4.34 -7.16 -7.80
C SER A 220 3.35 -7.38 -8.93
N ILE A 221 2.86 -6.29 -9.51
CA ILE A 221 2.05 -6.30 -10.73
C ILE A 221 2.71 -5.34 -11.72
N GLY A 222 3.00 -5.83 -12.93
CA GLY A 222 3.47 -5.00 -14.04
C GLY A 222 4.97 -4.66 -14.01
N LEU A 223 5.82 -5.40 -13.31
CA LEU A 223 7.28 -5.27 -13.46
C LEU A 223 7.78 -6.14 -14.62
N SER A 224 8.78 -5.69 -15.38
CA SER A 224 9.44 -6.59 -16.33
C SER A 224 10.11 -7.77 -15.60
N LYS A 225 10.34 -8.90 -16.28
CA LYS A 225 10.97 -10.07 -15.62
C LYS A 225 12.33 -9.74 -15.01
N SER A 226 13.15 -8.93 -15.69
CA SER A 226 14.50 -8.55 -15.21
C SER A 226 14.45 -7.71 -13.93
N VAL A 227 13.53 -6.74 -13.86
CA VAL A 227 13.34 -5.89 -12.67
C VAL A 227 12.70 -6.69 -11.53
N ALA A 228 11.65 -7.47 -11.83
CA ALA A 228 10.97 -8.33 -10.85
C ALA A 228 11.91 -9.33 -10.17
N ALA A 229 12.90 -9.85 -10.90
CA ALA A 229 13.87 -10.80 -10.37
C ALA A 229 14.65 -10.27 -9.17
N ILE A 230 14.78 -8.95 -9.01
CA ILE A 230 15.47 -8.32 -7.88
C ILE A 230 14.71 -8.55 -6.56
N PHE A 231 13.39 -8.37 -6.59
CA PHE A 231 12.54 -8.48 -5.41
C PHE A 231 12.35 -9.92 -4.93
N GLY A 232 12.40 -10.89 -5.84
CA GLY A 232 12.34 -12.32 -5.47
C GLY A 232 10.96 -12.78 -4.96
N THR A 233 9.90 -12.04 -5.28
CA THR A 233 8.50 -12.37 -4.95
C THR A 233 7.68 -12.63 -6.22
N PRO A 234 6.45 -13.17 -6.12
CA PRO A 234 5.58 -13.34 -7.27
C PRO A 234 5.33 -12.01 -8.00
N ASN A 235 5.47 -12.03 -9.32
CA ASN A 235 5.18 -10.89 -10.20
C ASN A 235 4.15 -11.29 -11.25
N TYR A 236 3.08 -10.52 -11.35
CA TYR A 236 1.98 -10.74 -12.28
C TYR A 236 1.99 -9.71 -13.41
N PHE A 237 1.51 -10.08 -14.60
CA PHE A 237 1.35 -9.16 -15.75
C PHE A 237 2.65 -8.48 -16.21
N GLY A 238 3.79 -9.13 -16.00
CA GLY A 238 5.11 -8.74 -16.49
C GLY A 238 5.67 -9.73 -17.50
N SER A 239 6.46 -9.27 -18.48
CA SER A 239 7.15 -10.16 -19.43
C SER A 239 8.52 -9.60 -19.84
N ASP A 240 9.20 -10.30 -20.76
CA ASP A 240 10.44 -9.83 -21.36
C ASP A 240 10.11 -8.64 -22.27
N GLY A 241 10.43 -7.42 -21.82
CA GLY A 241 10.16 -6.17 -22.55
C GLY A 241 8.78 -5.53 -22.33
N ARG A 242 7.93 -6.05 -21.45
CA ARG A 242 6.67 -5.39 -21.02
C ARG A 242 6.57 -5.28 -19.50
N GLY A 243 5.88 -4.25 -19.04
CA GLY A 243 5.88 -3.80 -17.65
C GLY A 243 6.86 -2.64 -17.45
N LEU A 244 7.18 -2.33 -16.19
CA LEU A 244 8.23 -1.38 -15.83
C LEU A 244 9.59 -2.01 -16.14
N THR A 245 10.27 -1.47 -17.15
CA THR A 245 11.59 -1.94 -17.63
C THR A 245 12.71 -1.07 -17.08
N TRP A 246 13.95 -1.54 -17.22
CA TRP A 246 15.14 -0.73 -16.93
C TRP A 246 15.21 0.57 -17.73
N THR A 247 14.78 0.54 -18.99
CA THR A 247 14.67 1.75 -19.83
C THR A 247 13.66 2.73 -19.26
N ALA A 248 12.48 2.27 -18.85
CA ALA A 248 11.47 3.14 -18.26
C ALA A 248 11.92 3.73 -16.91
N LEU A 249 12.69 2.98 -16.12
CA LEU A 249 13.32 3.49 -14.89
C LEU A 249 14.37 4.55 -15.19
N LEU A 250 15.16 4.38 -16.26
CA LEU A 250 16.11 5.38 -16.72
C LEU A 250 15.40 6.66 -17.15
N ASP A 251 14.36 6.54 -17.99
CA ASP A 251 13.57 7.69 -18.45
C ASP A 251 12.93 8.46 -17.28
N ASP A 252 12.42 7.75 -16.26
CA ASP A 252 11.87 8.36 -15.05
C ASP A 252 12.97 9.09 -14.25
N ALA A 253 14.13 8.46 -14.07
CA ALA A 253 15.25 9.04 -13.33
C ALA A 253 15.81 10.31 -14.02
N GLU A 254 15.87 10.32 -15.35
CA GLU A 254 16.28 11.49 -16.13
C GLU A 254 15.28 12.64 -16.00
N LYS A 255 13.98 12.36 -16.08
CA LYS A 255 12.92 13.37 -15.85
C LYS A 255 13.00 13.95 -14.45
N ARG A 256 13.17 13.12 -13.42
CA ARG A 256 13.32 13.58 -12.04
C ARG A 256 14.56 14.45 -11.85
N ARG A 257 15.68 14.09 -12.47
CA ARG A 257 16.90 14.93 -12.44
C ARG A 257 16.64 16.29 -13.08
N ALA A 258 15.96 16.33 -14.23
CA ALA A 258 15.57 17.58 -14.88
C ALA A 258 14.62 18.42 -14.01
N GLU A 259 13.68 17.79 -13.29
CA GLU A 259 12.81 18.47 -12.33
C GLU A 259 13.58 19.10 -11.17
N VAL A 260 14.49 18.35 -10.55
CA VAL A 260 15.35 18.83 -9.45
C VAL A 260 16.23 20.01 -9.90
N ARG A 261 16.74 19.97 -11.13
CA ARG A 261 17.54 21.04 -11.73
C ARG A 261 16.71 22.24 -12.20
N GLY A 262 15.38 22.18 -12.12
CA GLY A 262 14.48 23.22 -12.60
C GLY A 262 14.37 23.32 -14.12
N GLU A 263 14.88 22.32 -14.85
CA GLU A 263 14.81 22.21 -16.31
C GLU A 263 13.41 21.76 -16.76
N LEU A 264 12.74 20.95 -15.94
CA LEU A 264 11.38 20.48 -16.16
C LEU A 264 10.49 20.88 -14.98
N ARG A 265 9.23 21.26 -15.27
CA ARG A 265 8.26 21.56 -14.22
C ARG A 265 7.61 20.28 -13.73
N ALA A 266 7.87 19.92 -12.48
CA ALA A 266 7.19 18.82 -11.82
C ALA A 266 5.66 19.00 -11.84
N ARG A 267 4.95 17.95 -12.26
CA ARG A 267 3.49 17.91 -12.25
C ARG A 267 3.04 16.56 -11.70
N LEU A 268 2.26 16.61 -10.61
CA LEU A 268 1.56 15.42 -10.14
C LEU A 268 0.55 14.99 -11.21
N GLU A 269 0.71 13.78 -11.70
CA GLU A 269 -0.26 13.18 -12.61
C GLU A 269 -1.58 12.95 -11.87
N ASN A 270 -2.69 13.30 -12.52
CA ASN A 270 -4.00 12.94 -12.03
C ASN A 270 -4.32 11.54 -12.56
N PRO A 271 -4.48 10.53 -11.69
CA PRO A 271 -4.80 9.19 -12.15
C PRO A 271 -6.15 9.23 -12.84
N ASP A 272 -6.20 8.61 -14.01
CA ASP A 272 -7.44 8.55 -14.76
C ASP A 272 -8.49 7.71 -14.03
N ARG A 273 -9.72 8.24 -13.96
CA ARG A 273 -10.87 7.57 -13.35
C ARG A 273 -12.06 7.67 -14.30
N PHE A 274 -12.58 6.53 -14.74
CA PHE A 274 -13.72 6.50 -15.65
C PHE A 274 -15.07 6.40 -14.91
N PHE A 275 -15.17 5.61 -13.83
CA PHE A 275 -16.44 5.46 -13.09
C PHE A 275 -17.04 6.80 -12.60
N PRO A 276 -16.27 7.77 -12.05
CA PRO A 276 -16.82 9.08 -11.68
C PRO A 276 -17.36 9.88 -12.87
N LYS A 277 -16.93 9.58 -14.10
CA LYS A 277 -17.42 10.22 -15.32
C LYS A 277 -18.73 9.59 -15.83
N MET A 278 -19.06 8.37 -15.39
CA MET A 278 -20.18 7.59 -15.92
C MET A 278 -21.40 7.51 -15.01
N TRP A 279 -21.28 7.75 -13.70
CA TRP A 279 -22.40 7.52 -12.77
C TRP A 279 -23.64 8.38 -13.09
N LYS A 280 -23.46 9.66 -13.47
CA LYS A 280 -24.57 10.54 -13.87
C LYS A 280 -25.28 10.04 -15.12
N LYS A 281 -24.54 9.42 -16.04
CA LYS A 281 -25.11 8.88 -17.28
C LYS A 281 -25.88 7.60 -17.01
N ALA A 282 -25.40 6.76 -16.10
CA ALA A 282 -26.17 5.61 -15.62
C ALA A 282 -27.48 6.06 -14.93
N GLU A 283 -27.46 7.18 -14.21
CA GLU A 283 -28.66 7.79 -13.64
C GLU A 283 -29.63 8.29 -14.73
N SER A 284 -29.15 8.99 -15.76
CA SER A 284 -29.98 9.39 -16.91
C SER A 284 -30.60 8.21 -17.64
N VAL A 285 -29.90 7.09 -17.79
CA VAL A 285 -30.48 5.84 -18.34
C VAL A 285 -31.61 5.34 -17.44
N ALA A 286 -31.39 5.29 -16.12
CA ALA A 286 -32.41 4.85 -15.17
C ALA A 286 -33.65 5.77 -15.14
N GLN A 287 -33.49 7.04 -15.47
CA GLN A 287 -34.56 8.03 -15.58
C GLN A 287 -35.24 8.06 -16.96
N GLY A 288 -34.74 7.30 -17.94
CA GLY A 288 -35.24 7.30 -19.32
C GLY A 288 -34.84 8.54 -20.13
N GLU A 289 -33.84 9.28 -19.67
CA GLU A 289 -33.30 10.48 -20.35
C GLU A 289 -32.19 10.14 -21.36
N MET A 290 -31.64 8.92 -21.29
CA MET A 290 -30.57 8.42 -22.14
C MET A 290 -30.85 6.96 -22.51
N GLU A 291 -30.58 6.60 -23.77
CA GLU A 291 -30.71 5.23 -24.24
C GLU A 291 -29.56 4.34 -23.75
N TRP A 292 -29.84 3.06 -23.52
CA TRP A 292 -28.84 2.10 -23.04
C TRP A 292 -27.67 1.93 -24.01
N GLU A 293 -27.94 1.95 -25.32
CA GLU A 293 -26.95 1.83 -26.38
C GLU A 293 -25.98 3.01 -26.38
N GLU A 294 -26.48 4.23 -26.14
CA GLU A 294 -25.66 5.44 -26.05
C GLU A 294 -24.69 5.33 -24.86
N TYR A 295 -25.21 4.98 -23.68
CA TYR A 295 -24.39 4.76 -22.48
C TYR A 295 -23.31 3.70 -22.73
N THR A 296 -23.67 2.58 -23.34
CA THR A 296 -22.74 1.46 -23.60
C THR A 296 -21.61 1.89 -24.54
N GLN A 297 -21.92 2.57 -25.64
CA GLN A 297 -20.92 3.05 -26.60
C GLN A 297 -19.93 4.02 -25.96
N GLU A 298 -20.40 4.88 -25.06
CA GLU A 298 -19.53 5.80 -24.35
C GLU A 298 -18.60 5.09 -23.36
N VAL A 299 -19.12 4.12 -22.59
CA VAL A 299 -18.30 3.30 -21.67
C VAL A 299 -17.19 2.63 -22.47
N GLU A 300 -17.51 1.94 -23.56
CA GLU A 300 -16.52 1.25 -24.39
C GLU A 300 -15.47 2.20 -24.98
N THR A 301 -15.90 3.38 -25.43
CA THR A 301 -15.01 4.42 -25.96
C THR A 301 -14.05 4.91 -24.89
N LEU A 302 -14.55 5.13 -23.68
CA LEU A 302 -13.76 5.61 -22.56
C LEU A 302 -12.77 4.54 -22.06
N GLU A 303 -13.18 3.27 -22.00
CA GLU A 303 -12.32 2.15 -21.64
C GLU A 303 -11.16 1.96 -22.61
N LYS A 304 -11.40 2.11 -23.92
CA LYS A 304 -10.35 2.06 -24.96
C LYS A 304 -9.38 3.24 -24.88
N LYS A 305 -9.90 4.44 -24.60
CA LYS A 305 -9.09 5.65 -24.48
C LYS A 305 -8.24 5.65 -23.21
N ILE A 306 -8.77 5.05 -22.14
CA ILE A 306 -8.22 5.15 -20.78
C ILE A 306 -8.25 3.77 -20.10
N PRO A 307 -7.33 2.87 -20.44
CA PRO A 307 -7.27 1.54 -19.84
C PRO A 307 -6.74 1.62 -18.40
N VAL A 308 -7.64 1.50 -17.40
CA VAL A 308 -7.27 1.56 -15.96
C VAL A 308 -7.18 0.21 -15.24
N SER A 309 -7.44 -0.92 -15.91
CA SER A 309 -7.46 -2.25 -15.29
C SER A 309 -7.05 -3.34 -16.26
N ILE A 310 -6.58 -4.47 -15.74
CA ILE A 310 -6.06 -5.61 -16.52
C ILE A 310 -7.09 -6.13 -17.53
N ARG A 311 -8.39 -6.10 -17.21
CA ARG A 311 -9.44 -6.58 -18.13
C ARG A 311 -9.47 -5.80 -19.45
N HIS A 312 -8.96 -4.56 -19.49
CA HIS A 312 -8.90 -3.76 -20.73
C HIS A 312 -7.78 -4.22 -21.68
N LEU A 313 -6.87 -5.10 -21.22
CA LEU A 313 -5.82 -5.69 -22.06
C LEU A 313 -6.26 -6.98 -22.74
N ILE A 314 -7.40 -7.54 -22.33
CA ILE A 314 -7.97 -8.76 -22.90
C ILE A 314 -9.24 -8.44 -23.67
N GLY A 315 -9.51 -9.22 -24.70
CA GLY A 315 -10.71 -9.08 -25.54
C GLY A 315 -11.38 -10.43 -25.77
N ILE A 316 -12.63 -10.38 -26.20
CA ILE A 316 -13.38 -11.59 -26.56
C ILE A 316 -13.05 -11.94 -28.02
N GLN A 317 -12.53 -13.15 -28.24
CA GLN A 317 -12.41 -13.70 -29.59
C GLN A 317 -13.82 -14.12 -30.05
N LYS A 318 -14.37 -13.41 -31.03
CA LYS A 318 -15.69 -13.72 -31.58
C LYS A 318 -15.66 -15.05 -32.35
N ALA A 319 -16.70 -15.84 -32.18
CA ALA A 319 -16.93 -17.03 -33.00
C ALA A 319 -17.26 -16.63 -34.45
N GLU A 320 -16.97 -17.54 -35.39
CA GLU A 320 -17.44 -17.43 -36.77
C GLU A 320 -18.96 -17.27 -36.81
N GLU A 321 -19.47 -16.47 -37.73
CA GLU A 321 -20.89 -16.06 -37.78
C GLU A 321 -21.87 -17.24 -37.72
N HIS A 322 -21.58 -18.31 -38.46
CA HIS A 322 -22.42 -19.52 -38.48
C HIS A 322 -22.43 -20.32 -37.15
N LYS A 323 -21.52 -20.02 -36.23
CA LYS A 323 -21.44 -20.60 -34.87
C LYS A 323 -22.00 -19.66 -33.80
N GLN A 324 -22.36 -18.43 -34.16
CA GLN A 324 -22.94 -17.49 -33.21
C GLN A 324 -24.36 -17.92 -32.86
N ILE A 325 -24.68 -17.83 -31.57
CA ILE A 325 -25.99 -18.20 -31.04
C ILE A 325 -26.81 -16.91 -30.92
N PRO A 326 -28.07 -16.89 -31.40
CA PRO A 326 -28.97 -15.76 -31.19
C PRO A 326 -29.16 -15.43 -29.70
N PRO A 327 -29.15 -14.15 -29.29
CA PRO A 327 -29.28 -13.76 -27.89
C PRO A 327 -30.48 -14.37 -27.16
N GLU A 328 -31.61 -14.52 -27.86
CA GLU A 328 -32.85 -15.11 -27.31
C GLU A 328 -32.72 -16.60 -26.92
N LYS A 329 -31.66 -17.28 -27.36
CA LYS A 329 -31.36 -18.68 -26.96
C LYS A 329 -30.39 -18.79 -25.80
N VAL A 330 -29.88 -17.66 -25.29
CA VAL A 330 -28.93 -17.64 -24.19
C VAL A 330 -29.71 -17.69 -22.87
N ASP A 331 -29.47 -18.73 -22.09
CA ASP A 331 -29.94 -18.80 -20.71
C ASP A 331 -28.96 -18.06 -19.78
N ILE A 332 -29.45 -17.02 -19.11
CA ILE A 332 -28.69 -16.19 -18.17
C ILE A 332 -29.11 -16.46 -16.71
N SER A 333 -30.01 -17.41 -16.48
CA SER A 333 -30.46 -17.77 -15.13
C SER A 333 -29.34 -18.46 -14.33
N VAL A 334 -29.39 -18.30 -13.01
CA VAL A 334 -28.47 -18.94 -12.07
C VAL A 334 -29.27 -19.59 -10.95
N GLY A 335 -29.43 -20.90 -11.00
CA GLY A 335 -30.26 -21.63 -10.04
C GLY A 335 -31.72 -21.20 -10.12
N ASN A 336 -32.22 -20.56 -9.06
CA ASN A 336 -33.62 -20.09 -8.97
C ASN A 336 -33.78 -18.57 -9.25
N HIS A 337 -32.75 -17.96 -9.84
CA HIS A 337 -32.63 -16.52 -10.10
C HIS A 337 -32.50 -16.21 -11.59
N ASP A 338 -33.01 -15.06 -12.02
CA ASP A 338 -33.21 -14.77 -13.44
C ASP A 338 -31.98 -14.15 -14.12
N LEU A 339 -31.04 -13.58 -13.34
CA LEU A 339 -29.85 -12.90 -13.87
C LEU A 339 -28.59 -13.33 -13.12
N PRO A 340 -27.40 -13.33 -13.77
CA PRO A 340 -26.13 -13.68 -13.16
C PRO A 340 -25.52 -12.46 -12.44
N LEU A 341 -26.34 -11.76 -11.67
CA LEU A 341 -26.00 -10.51 -10.99
C LEU A 341 -26.31 -10.63 -9.51
N LEU A 342 -25.50 -9.92 -8.69
CA LEU A 342 -25.74 -9.82 -7.26
C LEU A 342 -25.48 -8.38 -6.80
N ILE A 343 -26.31 -7.89 -5.89
CA ILE A 343 -26.04 -6.63 -5.18
C ILE A 343 -25.16 -6.97 -3.98
N SER A 344 -23.91 -6.51 -4.04
CA SER A 344 -22.87 -6.86 -3.06
C SER A 344 -23.16 -6.30 -1.66
N ALA A 345 -22.58 -6.95 -0.66
CA ALA A 345 -22.81 -6.67 0.74
C ALA A 345 -22.36 -5.26 1.15
N MET A 346 -23.28 -4.44 1.67
CA MET A 346 -23.01 -3.11 2.21
C MET A 346 -23.83 -2.93 3.49
N SER A 347 -23.16 -2.73 4.64
CA SER A 347 -23.84 -2.80 5.94
C SER A 347 -24.81 -1.64 6.17
N PHE A 348 -25.91 -1.92 6.86
CA PHE A 348 -26.72 -0.88 7.49
C PHE A 348 -25.83 -0.04 8.44
N GLY A 349 -25.96 1.29 8.37
CA GLY A 349 -25.08 2.27 9.03
C GLY A 349 -23.96 2.82 8.14
N SER A 350 -23.49 2.07 7.13
CA SER A 350 -22.55 2.61 6.12
C SER A 350 -23.27 3.39 5.01
N GLN A 351 -24.56 3.06 4.82
CA GLN A 351 -25.45 3.63 3.82
C GLN A 351 -26.74 4.15 4.48
N GLY A 352 -27.48 5.01 3.77
CA GLY A 352 -28.79 5.49 4.21
C GLY A 352 -29.86 4.39 4.16
N GLU A 353 -30.86 4.48 5.04
CA GLU A 353 -31.94 3.49 5.16
C GLU A 353 -32.71 3.30 3.84
N LEU A 354 -33.00 4.39 3.14
CA LEU A 354 -33.70 4.33 1.84
C LEU A 354 -32.94 3.45 0.84
N ALA A 355 -31.63 3.65 0.69
CA ALA A 355 -30.80 2.86 -0.22
C ALA A 355 -30.77 1.38 0.21
N TYR A 356 -30.57 1.13 1.52
CA TYR A 356 -30.50 -0.21 2.09
C TYR A 356 -31.74 -1.05 1.77
N ARG A 357 -32.92 -0.46 1.95
CA ARG A 357 -34.22 -1.09 1.68
C ARG A 357 -34.48 -1.25 0.19
N THR A 358 -34.14 -0.23 -0.60
CA THR A 358 -34.35 -0.23 -2.06
C THR A 358 -33.62 -1.39 -2.73
N TYR A 359 -32.41 -1.75 -2.28
CA TYR A 359 -31.69 -2.89 -2.85
C TYR A 359 -32.43 -4.22 -2.69
N ALA A 360 -33.09 -4.46 -1.55
CA ALA A 360 -33.85 -5.70 -1.33
C ALA A 360 -35.09 -5.78 -2.23
N GLU A 361 -35.81 -4.65 -2.39
CA GLU A 361 -36.96 -4.59 -3.29
C GLU A 361 -36.53 -4.75 -4.76
N ALA A 362 -35.45 -4.08 -5.17
CA ALA A 362 -34.90 -4.22 -6.52
C ALA A 362 -34.48 -5.67 -6.80
N ALA A 363 -33.81 -6.33 -5.84
CA ALA A 363 -33.40 -7.72 -5.98
C ALA A 363 -34.59 -8.66 -6.14
N LYS A 364 -35.67 -8.44 -5.37
CA LYS A 364 -36.92 -9.19 -5.52
C LYS A 364 -37.57 -8.98 -6.89
N LEU A 365 -37.65 -7.74 -7.37
CA LEU A 365 -38.24 -7.41 -8.66
C LEU A 365 -37.48 -8.04 -9.84
N LEU A 366 -36.14 -8.05 -9.77
CA LEU A 366 -35.27 -8.64 -10.79
C LEU A 366 -35.03 -10.14 -10.58
N ASN A 367 -35.60 -10.73 -9.52
CA ASN A 367 -35.32 -12.09 -9.06
C ASN A 367 -33.81 -12.41 -8.94
N ILE A 368 -33.02 -11.49 -8.39
CA ILE A 368 -31.58 -11.65 -8.11
C ILE A 368 -31.29 -11.68 -6.61
N ILE A 369 -30.01 -11.86 -6.23
CA ILE A 369 -29.57 -11.88 -4.83
C ILE A 369 -29.02 -10.50 -4.42
N CYS A 370 -29.35 -10.04 -3.21
CA CYS A 370 -28.76 -8.89 -2.53
C CYS A 370 -28.23 -9.28 -1.15
N MET A 371 -27.05 -8.81 -0.78
CA MET A 371 -26.45 -9.10 0.52
C MET A 371 -26.60 -7.93 1.50
N ASN A 372 -26.88 -8.22 2.78
CA ASN A 372 -27.16 -7.21 3.82
C ASN A 372 -25.91 -6.49 4.39
N GLY A 373 -24.73 -7.11 4.33
CA GLY A 373 -23.49 -6.61 4.94
C GLY A 373 -23.27 -6.96 6.42
N GLU A 374 -22.16 -6.48 6.96
CA GLU A 374 -21.62 -6.88 8.28
C GLU A 374 -22.35 -6.31 9.52
N GLY A 375 -23.43 -5.55 9.31
CA GLY A 375 -24.06 -4.72 10.35
C GLY A 375 -25.29 -5.34 11.01
N GLY A 376 -25.60 -6.60 10.74
CA GLY A 376 -26.89 -7.19 11.11
C GLY A 376 -28.01 -6.83 10.11
N GLU A 377 -29.25 -7.09 10.50
CA GLU A 377 -30.44 -6.90 9.67
C GLU A 377 -31.48 -6.06 10.41
N LEU A 378 -32.27 -5.28 9.66
CA LEU A 378 -33.41 -4.57 10.23
C LEU A 378 -34.52 -5.56 10.64
N PRO A 379 -35.08 -5.45 11.87
CA PRO A 379 -36.07 -6.41 12.37
C PRO A 379 -37.25 -6.66 11.42
N ASP A 380 -37.75 -5.62 10.75
CA ASP A 380 -38.88 -5.70 9.83
C ASP A 380 -38.53 -6.29 8.45
N MET A 381 -37.24 -6.30 8.09
CA MET A 381 -36.74 -6.93 6.86
C MET A 381 -36.39 -8.40 7.06
N MET A 382 -36.12 -8.81 8.29
CA MET A 382 -35.68 -10.16 8.63
C MET A 382 -36.73 -11.19 8.21
N GLY A 383 -36.36 -12.07 7.28
CA GLY A 383 -37.23 -13.13 6.75
C GLY A 383 -38.14 -12.70 5.60
N LYS A 384 -38.39 -11.40 5.43
CA LYS A 384 -39.30 -10.86 4.41
C LYS A 384 -38.84 -11.16 2.98
N TYR A 385 -37.53 -11.17 2.75
CA TYR A 385 -36.91 -11.39 1.43
C TYR A 385 -36.06 -12.66 1.38
N LYS A 386 -36.43 -13.70 2.13
CA LYS A 386 -35.61 -14.90 2.35
C LYS A 386 -34.94 -15.47 1.08
N LYS A 387 -35.66 -15.50 -0.04
CA LYS A 387 -35.17 -15.97 -1.35
C LYS A 387 -34.16 -15.02 -2.00
N TRP A 388 -34.31 -13.71 -1.84
CA TRP A 388 -33.55 -12.68 -2.59
C TRP A 388 -32.50 -11.97 -1.75
N ARG A 389 -32.44 -12.25 -0.46
CA ARG A 389 -31.60 -11.53 0.49
C ARG A 389 -30.71 -12.49 1.27
N GLY A 390 -29.41 -12.26 1.20
CA GLY A 390 -28.41 -13.03 1.93
C GLY A 390 -27.87 -12.30 3.15
N GLN A 391 -27.46 -13.09 4.14
CA GLN A 391 -26.95 -12.61 5.42
C GLN A 391 -25.43 -12.80 5.53
N GLN A 392 -24.69 -11.73 5.80
CA GLN A 392 -23.25 -11.73 5.92
C GLN A 392 -22.82 -11.93 7.38
N ILE A 393 -21.86 -12.84 7.59
CA ILE A 393 -21.21 -13.14 8.85
C ILE A 393 -19.76 -12.64 8.78
N ALA A 394 -19.50 -11.51 9.44
CA ALA A 394 -18.18 -10.90 9.55
C ALA A 394 -17.57 -11.08 10.95
N SER A 395 -16.30 -10.69 11.14
CA SER A 395 -15.53 -10.93 12.38
C SER A 395 -16.26 -10.58 13.68
N ALA A 396 -16.92 -9.42 13.76
CA ALA A 396 -17.60 -8.95 14.96
C ALA A 396 -18.97 -9.60 15.23
N ARG A 397 -19.53 -10.34 14.26
CA ARG A 397 -20.83 -11.04 14.38
C ARG A 397 -22.00 -10.12 14.80
N PHE A 398 -21.99 -8.85 14.41
CA PHE A 398 -23.09 -7.93 14.71
C PHE A 398 -24.43 -8.46 14.21
N GLY A 399 -25.45 -8.42 15.06
CA GLY A 399 -26.80 -8.87 14.73
C GLY A 399 -26.96 -10.39 14.49
N VAL A 400 -25.88 -11.18 14.56
CA VAL A 400 -25.91 -12.61 14.23
C VAL A 400 -26.54 -13.40 15.38
N ASN A 401 -27.76 -13.89 15.16
CA ASN A 401 -28.46 -14.82 16.03
C ASN A 401 -29.19 -15.90 15.22
N ILE A 402 -29.86 -16.84 15.90
CA ILE A 402 -30.56 -17.94 15.21
C ILE A 402 -31.69 -17.46 14.30
N GLY A 403 -32.37 -16.37 14.64
CA GLY A 403 -33.40 -15.75 13.80
C GLY A 403 -32.81 -15.18 12.52
N PHE A 404 -31.72 -14.44 12.63
CA PHE A 404 -30.94 -13.90 11.51
C PHE A 404 -30.47 -15.01 10.57
N LEU A 405 -29.86 -16.08 11.09
CA LEU A 405 -29.36 -17.18 10.26
C LEU A 405 -30.48 -17.94 9.52
N ASN A 406 -31.66 -18.07 10.13
CA ASN A 406 -32.81 -18.74 9.50
C ASN A 406 -33.63 -17.82 8.58
N SER A 407 -33.29 -16.52 8.54
CA SER A 407 -34.04 -15.49 7.81
C SER A 407 -33.74 -15.42 6.31
N ALA A 408 -32.70 -16.11 5.85
CA ALA A 408 -32.21 -16.08 4.47
C ALA A 408 -31.84 -17.47 3.97
N ASP A 409 -31.87 -17.66 2.65
CA ASP A 409 -31.39 -18.87 1.99
C ASP A 409 -29.87 -18.84 1.72
N PHE A 410 -29.25 -17.66 1.83
CA PHE A 410 -27.83 -17.44 1.58
C PHE A 410 -27.12 -16.87 2.79
N LEU A 411 -26.01 -17.50 3.18
CA LEU A 411 -25.11 -17.04 4.23
C LEU A 411 -23.72 -16.79 3.63
N GLU A 412 -23.18 -15.59 3.82
CA GLU A 412 -21.83 -15.23 3.35
C GLU A 412 -20.87 -15.10 4.53
N ILE A 413 -19.80 -15.91 4.52
CA ILE A 413 -18.72 -15.76 5.50
C ILE A 413 -17.72 -14.75 4.96
N LYS A 414 -17.68 -13.56 5.56
CA LYS A 414 -16.75 -12.50 5.16
C LYS A 414 -15.38 -12.74 5.80
N ILE A 415 -14.42 -13.12 4.97
CA ILE A 415 -13.01 -13.28 5.36
C ILE A 415 -12.24 -11.96 5.23
N GLY A 416 -12.50 -11.20 4.17
CA GLY A 416 -11.87 -9.91 3.92
C GLY A 416 -12.63 -9.13 2.83
N GLN A 417 -12.23 -7.88 2.59
CA GLN A 417 -12.81 -7.04 1.53
C GLN A 417 -11.71 -6.32 0.74
N GLY A 418 -11.90 -6.13 -0.56
CA GLY A 418 -10.87 -5.55 -1.44
C GLY A 418 -10.36 -4.16 -1.02
N ALA A 419 -11.20 -3.34 -0.37
CA ALA A 419 -10.79 -2.03 0.12
C ALA A 419 -9.81 -2.09 1.32
N LYS A 420 -9.86 -3.18 2.11
CA LYS A 420 -9.04 -3.40 3.30
C LYS A 420 -9.00 -4.90 3.64
N PRO A 421 -8.18 -5.68 2.91
CA PRO A 421 -8.25 -7.15 2.97
C PRO A 421 -7.81 -7.73 4.30
N GLY A 422 -6.88 -7.06 4.98
CA GLY A 422 -6.31 -7.50 6.26
C GLY A 422 -6.97 -6.93 7.51
N GLU A 423 -8.11 -6.23 7.37
CA GLU A 423 -8.76 -5.54 8.47
C GLU A 423 -10.27 -5.85 8.52
N GLY A 424 -10.86 -5.64 9.70
CA GLY A 424 -12.29 -5.70 9.88
C GLY A 424 -13.03 -4.45 9.37
N GLY A 425 -14.36 -4.53 9.41
CA GLY A 425 -15.26 -3.39 9.30
C GLY A 425 -14.91 -2.26 10.26
N HIS A 426 -15.26 -1.02 9.90
CA HIS A 426 -15.17 0.12 10.81
C HIS A 426 -16.33 1.06 10.52
N LEU A 427 -17.11 1.38 11.55
CA LEU A 427 -18.18 2.36 11.47
C LEU A 427 -17.95 3.38 12.59
N PRO A 428 -17.75 4.67 12.27
CA PRO A 428 -17.62 5.70 13.31
C PRO A 428 -18.84 5.73 14.22
N GLY A 429 -18.63 5.91 15.52
CA GLY A 429 -19.67 5.85 16.57
C GLY A 429 -20.77 6.88 16.38
N HIS A 430 -20.46 8.06 15.83
CA HIS A 430 -21.47 9.05 15.48
C HIS A 430 -22.45 8.57 14.38
N LYS A 431 -22.13 7.52 13.63
CA LYS A 431 -23.04 6.85 12.69
C LYS A 431 -23.79 5.66 13.31
N VAL A 432 -23.46 5.28 14.55
CA VAL A 432 -24.17 4.25 15.31
C VAL A 432 -25.39 4.89 15.97
N THR A 433 -26.40 5.18 15.14
CA THR A 433 -27.72 5.65 15.57
C THR A 433 -28.45 4.56 16.34
N GLU A 434 -29.58 4.88 16.98
CA GLU A 434 -30.39 3.89 17.71
C GLU A 434 -30.81 2.71 16.82
N GLN A 435 -31.26 2.96 15.59
CA GLN A 435 -31.61 1.90 14.65
C GLN A 435 -30.40 1.03 14.26
N VAL A 436 -29.24 1.64 14.04
CA VAL A 436 -28.00 0.89 13.74
C VAL A 436 -27.59 0.06 14.95
N ALA A 437 -27.67 0.64 16.14
CA ALA A 437 -27.36 -0.02 17.39
C ALA A 437 -28.28 -1.23 17.64
N GLU A 438 -29.58 -1.08 17.39
CA GLU A 438 -30.57 -2.15 17.46
C GLU A 438 -30.24 -3.29 16.49
N SER A 439 -29.97 -2.99 15.21
CA SER A 439 -29.60 -4.00 14.21
C SER A 439 -28.33 -4.78 14.57
N ARG A 440 -27.42 -4.14 15.31
CA ARG A 440 -26.13 -4.70 15.72
C ARG A 440 -26.16 -5.37 17.09
N HIS A 441 -27.21 -5.13 17.89
CA HIS A 441 -27.27 -5.39 19.33
C HIS A 441 -26.10 -4.75 20.10
N THR A 442 -25.84 -3.47 19.84
CA THR A 442 -24.79 -2.67 20.52
C THR A 442 -25.36 -1.40 21.13
N THR A 443 -24.51 -0.60 21.78
CA THR A 443 -24.86 0.69 22.36
C THR A 443 -24.75 1.81 21.31
N PRO A 444 -25.73 2.74 21.22
CA PRO A 444 -25.61 3.92 20.36
C PRO A 444 -24.36 4.74 20.66
N GLY A 445 -23.75 5.32 19.63
CA GLY A 445 -22.60 6.21 19.77
C GLY A 445 -21.23 5.54 19.97
N VAL A 446 -21.16 4.21 20.03
CA VAL A 446 -19.90 3.46 20.23
C VAL A 446 -19.26 3.08 18.89
N ASP A 447 -17.98 3.41 18.72
CA ASP A 447 -17.14 3.08 17.57
C ASP A 447 -16.92 1.57 17.36
#